data_AF-A0A7J9NV35-F1
#
_entry.id   AF-A0A7J9NV35-F1
#
_cell.length_a   1.000
_cell.length_b   1.000
_cell.length_c   1.000
_cell.angle_alpha   90.00
_cell.angle_beta   90.00
_cell.angle_gamma   90.00
#
_symmetry.space_group_name_H-M   'P 1'
#
loop_
_entity.id
_entity.type
_entity.pdbx_description
1 polymer ?
#
loop_
_entity_poly.entity_id
_entity_poly.type
_entity_poly.pdbx_seq_one_letter_code
_entity_poly.pdbx_strand_id
1 'polypeptide(L)' 'MEDYYEGDLLESNGVKMLILKKWKNRDFIALTDNNSNPERYSSVDIRNYTKISKVPIEPLNLLKKALRV' A
#
# COMPACT_ATOMS: atom_id res chain seq x y z
N MET A 1 2.48 7.20 -15.51
CA MET A 1 2.02 6.31 -14.42
C MET A 1 2.11 7.12 -13.16
N GLU A 2 1.04 7.17 -12.37
CA GLU A 2 1.10 7.83 -11.06
C GLU A 2 2.13 7.10 -10.19
N ASP A 3 3.00 7.86 -9.53
CA ASP A 3 3.91 7.31 -8.53
C ASP A 3 3.17 7.22 -7.19
N TYR A 4 2.98 6.01 -6.70
CA TYR A 4 2.45 5.78 -5.36
C TYR A 4 3.56 5.75 -4.31
N TYR A 5 3.24 6.13 -3.08
CA TYR A 5 4.19 6.24 -1.99
C TYR A 5 3.69 5.49 -0.75
N GLU A 6 4.60 5.26 0.19
CA GLU A 6 4.22 4.72 1.49
C GLU A 6 3.13 5.58 2.15
N GLY A 7 2.16 4.90 2.75
CA GLY A 7 0.96 5.49 3.33
C GLY A 7 -0.14 5.80 2.34
N ASP A 8 0.07 5.69 1.02
CA ASP A 8 -1.01 5.90 0.07
C ASP A 8 -2.06 4.79 0.19
N LEU A 9 -3.32 5.22 0.28
CA LEU A 9 -4.49 4.35 0.23
C LEU A 9 -5.04 4.39 -1.18
N LEU A 10 -5.13 3.21 -1.79
CA LEU A 10 -5.53 3.00 -3.16
C LEU A 10 -6.86 2.23 -3.23
N GLU A 11 -7.61 2.43 -4.30
CA GLU A 11 -8.85 1.69 -4.59
C GLU A 11 -8.88 1.23 -6.06
N SER A 12 -9.37 0.01 -6.30
CA SER A 12 -9.79 -0.44 -7.62
C SER A 12 -10.96 -1.41 -7.50
N ASN A 13 -12.08 -1.14 -8.18
CA ASN A 13 -13.28 -1.99 -8.20
C ASN A 13 -13.76 -2.41 -6.79
N GLY A 14 -13.69 -1.49 -5.82
CA GLY A 14 -14.11 -1.71 -4.43
C GLY A 14 -13.07 -2.37 -3.51
N VAL A 15 -11.94 -2.86 -4.06
CA VAL A 15 -10.81 -3.36 -3.27
C VAL A 15 -9.94 -2.20 -2.82
N LYS A 16 -9.65 -2.13 -1.52
CA LYS A 16 -8.75 -1.10 -0.96
C LYS A 16 -7.39 -1.68 -0.61
N MET A 17 -6.36 -0.87 -0.81
CA MET A 17 -4.98 -1.25 -0.56
C MET A 17 -4.22 -0.11 0.10
N LEU A 18 -3.52 -0.39 1.20
CA LEU A 18 -2.61 0.55 1.86
C LEU A 18 -1.16 0.16 1.60
N ILE A 19 -0.38 1.05 0.97
CA ILE A 19 1.06 0.82 0.76
C ILE A 19 1.80 0.99 2.08
N LEU A 20 2.42 -0.09 2.56
CA LEU A 20 3.20 -0.10 3.79
C LEU A 20 4.67 0.21 3.53
N LYS A 21 5.28 -0.32 2.47
CA LYS A 21 6.72 -0.16 2.22
C LYS A 21 7.01 -0.22 0.74
N LYS A 22 7.80 0.71 0.20
CA LYS A 22 8.16 0.72 -1.24
C LYS A 22 9.66 0.61 -1.45
N TRP A 23 10.07 -0.21 -2.40
CA TRP A 23 11.47 -0.35 -2.82
C TRP A 23 11.73 0.32 -4.18
N LYS A 24 13.02 0.61 -4.45
CA LYS A 24 13.45 1.29 -5.70
C LYS A 24 13.12 0.49 -6.97
N ASN A 25 12.99 -0.83 -6.87
CA ASN A 25 12.66 -1.71 -8.00
C ASN A 25 11.15 -1.76 -8.33
N ARG A 26 10.36 -0.82 -7.79
CA ARG A 26 8.89 -0.74 -7.96
C ARG A 26 8.08 -1.86 -7.31
N ASP A 27 8.73 -2.69 -6.51
CA ASP A 27 8.02 -3.58 -5.61
C ASP A 27 7.64 -2.84 -4.33
N PHE A 28 6.61 -3.34 -3.66
CA PHE A 28 6.17 -2.82 -2.38
C PHE A 28 5.44 -3.88 -1.57
N ILE A 29 5.32 -3.65 -0.26
CA ILE A 29 4.39 -4.39 0.60
C ILE A 29 3.15 -3.53 0.79
N ALA A 30 1.98 -4.15 0.69
CA ALA A 30 0.71 -3.52 0.98
C ALA A 30 -0.21 -4.42 1.81
N LEU A 31 -1.14 -3.79 2.51
CA LEU A 31 -2.27 -4.45 3.17
C LEU A 31 -3.51 -4.24 2.28
N THR A 32 -4.28 -5.29 2.02
CA THR A 32 -5.57 -5.19 1.31
C THR A 32 -6.73 -5.40 2.27
N ASP A 33 -7.91 -4.89 1.95
CA ASP A 33 -9.10 -5.06 2.81
C ASP A 33 -9.70 -6.48 2.75
N ASN A 34 -9.33 -7.27 1.75
CA ASN A 34 -9.72 -8.67 1.60
C ASN A 34 -8.71 -9.68 2.20
N ASN A 35 -7.57 -9.23 2.72
CA ASN A 35 -6.55 -10.08 3.33
C ASN A 35 -5.98 -9.43 4.60
N SER A 36 -5.95 -10.17 5.70
CA SER A 36 -5.40 -9.68 6.97
C SER A 36 -3.87 -9.59 7.00
N ASN A 37 -3.18 -10.19 6.02
CA ASN A 37 -1.73 -10.23 5.98
C ASN A 37 -1.15 -9.26 4.93
N PRO A 38 -0.04 -8.58 5.24
CA PRO A 38 0.71 -7.82 4.24
C PRO A 38 1.29 -8.74 3.16
N GLU A 39 1.14 -8.33 1.91
CA GLU A 39 1.66 -9.06 0.75
C GLU A 39 2.56 -8.19 -0.11
N ARG A 40 3.41 -8.84 -0.90
CA ARG A 40 4.31 -8.17 -1.85
C ARG A 40 3.60 -8.01 -3.19
N TYR A 41 3.67 -6.80 -3.73
CA TYR A 41 3.11 -6.43 -5.02
C TYR A 41 4.17 -5.72 -5.86
N SER A 42 3.94 -5.68 -7.17
CA SER A 42 4.65 -4.83 -8.11
C SER A 42 3.77 -3.71 -8.62
N SER A 43 4.37 -2.59 -9.02
CA SER A 43 3.66 -1.48 -9.69
C SER A 43 2.82 -1.90 -10.90
N VAL A 44 3.09 -3.06 -11.50
CA VAL A 44 2.30 -3.62 -12.60
C VAL A 44 0.95 -4.13 -12.14
N ASP A 45 0.87 -4.66 -10.91
CA ASP A 45 -0.34 -5.28 -10.35
C ASP A 45 -1.41 -4.23 -10.02
N ILE A 46 -0.98 -2.98 -9.79
CA ILE A 46 -1.84 -1.89 -9.32
C ILE A 46 -2.08 -0.80 -10.36
N ARG A 47 -1.86 -1.07 -11.66
CA ARG A 47 -2.00 -0.07 -12.73
C ARG A 47 -3.40 0.57 -12.84
N ASN A 48 -4.42 -0.13 -12.37
CA ASN A 48 -5.82 0.32 -12.40
C ASN A 48 -6.31 0.86 -11.06
N TYR A 49 -5.41 1.03 -10.09
CA TYR A 49 -5.77 1.58 -8.79
C TYR A 49 -5.64 3.10 -8.80
N THR A 50 -6.57 3.77 -8.13
CA THR A 50 -6.54 5.22 -7.94
C THR A 50 -6.21 5.52 -6.50
N LYS A 51 -5.39 6.55 -6.26
CA LYS A 51 -5.14 7.04 -4.91
C LYS A 51 -6.36 7.78 -4.39
N ILE A 52 -6.88 7.35 -3.25
CA ILE A 52 -8.05 7.97 -2.60
C ILE A 52 -7.67 8.75 -1.33
N SER A 53 -6.58 8.38 -0.65
CA SER A 53 -6.13 9.06 0.57
C SER A 53 -4.66 8.78 0.87
N LYS A 54 -4.17 9.34 1.98
CA LYS A 54 -2.84 9.08 2.51
C LYS A 54 -2.86 9.02 4.05
N VAL A 55 -2.34 7.94 4.61
CA VAL A 55 -2.13 7.78 6.04
C VAL A 55 -0.91 8.61 6.47
N PRO A 56 -1.02 9.46 7.52
CA PRO A 56 0.12 10.17 8.06
C PRO A 56 1.23 9.23 8.55
N ILE A 57 2.47 9.72 8.54
CA ILE A 57 3.66 8.90 8.78
C ILE A 57 3.69 8.25 10.18
N GLU A 58 3.20 8.95 11.20
CA GLU A 58 3.19 8.46 12.59
C GLU A 58 2.28 7.22 12.78
N PRO A 59 0.97 7.28 12.43
CA PRO A 59 0.10 6.09 12.42
C PRO A 59 0.65 4.96 11.54
N LEU A 60 1.19 5.29 10.37
CA LEU A 60 1.75 4.30 9.46
C LEU A 60 2.91 3.54 10.12
N ASN A 61 3.82 4.24 10.79
CA ASN A 61 4.96 3.63 11.47
C ASN A 61 4.52 2.75 12.65
N LEU A 62 3.48 3.14 13.39
CA LEU A 62 2.90 2.30 14.44
C LEU A 62 2.33 1.00 13.86
N LEU A 63 1.60 1.09 12.75
CA LEU A 63 1.04 -0.07 12.05
C LEU A 63 2.14 -1.00 11.54
N LYS A 64 3.18 -0.46 10.88
CA LYS A 64 4.34 -1.25 10.41
C LYS A 64 5.02 -2.02 11.53
N LYS A 65 5.20 -1.41 12.71
CA LYS A 65 5.75 -2.08 13.90
C LYS A 65 4.87 -3.24 14.36
N ALA A 66 3.54 -3.06 14.40
CA ALA A 66 2.61 -4.11 14.79
C ALA A 66 2.63 -5.30 13.82
N LEU A 67 2.77 -5.02 12.52
CA LEU A 67 2.81 -6.01 11.44
C LEU A 67 4.20 -6.60 11.19
N ARG A 68 5.26 -6.05 11.83
CA ARG A 68 6.68 -6.42 11.61
C ARG A 68 7.15 -6.23 10.15
N VAL A 69 6.77 -5.10 9.52
CA VAL A 69 7.09 -4.73 8.12
C VAL A 69 8.06 -3.55 8.02
#